data_AF-A0A2V6YDL2-F1
#
_entry.id   AF-A0A2V6YDL2-F1
#
_cell.length_a   1.000
_cell.length_b   1.000
_cell.length_c   1.000
_cell.angle_alpha   90.00
_cell.angle_beta   90.00
_cell.angle_gamma   90.00
#
_symmetry.space_group_name_H-M   'P 1'
#
loop_
_entity.id
_entity.type
_entity.pdbx_description
1 polymer ?
#
loop_
_entity_poly.entity_id
_entity_poly.type
_entity_poly.pdbx_seq_one_letter_code
_entity_poly.pdbx_strand_id
1 'polypeptide(L)'
;MSLIFALAASAARAEAAGDARGRTDGVTEGTLFWRSAEQDTLVPAPTLKTDVSIVVTGIVARATVRQEFTNSSRAWAEGIYVFPLPEDAAV
;
A
#
# COMPACT_ATOMS: atom_id res chain seq x y z
N MET A 1 -24.23 18.92 39.60
CA MET A 1 -22.78 19.07 39.36
C MET A 1 -22.46 18.28 38.10
N SER A 2 -22.60 18.91 36.93
CA SER A 2 -22.36 18.26 35.62
C SER A 2 -20.92 18.48 35.18
N LEU A 3 -20.25 17.44 34.68
CA LEU A 3 -18.98 17.54 33.98
C LEU A 3 -19.17 16.96 32.58
N ILE A 4 -19.09 17.83 31.56
CA ILE A 4 -19.03 17.43 30.15
C ILE A 4 -17.55 17.25 29.82
N PHE A 5 -17.15 16.04 29.41
CA PHE A 5 -15.85 15.80 28.78
C PHE A 5 -16.05 15.86 27.27
N ALA A 6 -15.58 16.94 26.65
CA ALA A 6 -15.40 17.01 25.20
C ALA A 6 -13.95 16.61 24.89
N LEU A 7 -13.75 15.40 24.39
CA LEU A 7 -12.47 15.00 23.81
C LEU A 7 -12.56 15.17 22.30
N ALA A 8 -11.77 16.13 21.79
CA ALA A 8 -11.64 16.46 20.39
C ALA A 8 -11.26 15.23 19.56
N ALA A 9 -12.05 14.91 18.55
CA ALA A 9 -11.66 13.96 17.51
C ALA A 9 -10.52 14.61 16.71
N SER A 10 -9.31 14.06 16.84
CA SER A 10 -8.13 14.51 16.11
C SER A 10 -8.32 14.33 14.60
N ALA A 11 -8.24 15.44 13.86
CA ALA A 11 -8.30 15.52 12.40
C ALA A 11 -6.95 15.16 11.72
N ALA A 12 -6.09 14.35 12.34
CA ALA A 12 -4.73 14.07 11.85
C ALA A 12 -4.63 13.00 10.74
N ARG A 13 -5.75 12.47 10.24
CA ARG A 13 -5.75 11.29 9.34
C ARG A 13 -5.81 11.61 7.84
N ALA A 14 -5.93 12.89 7.47
CA ALA A 14 -6.12 13.31 6.07
C ALA A 14 -4.82 13.70 5.35
N GLU A 15 -3.76 14.11 6.05
CA GLU A 15 -2.54 14.66 5.42
C GLU A 15 -1.53 13.58 4.97
N ALA A 16 -1.48 12.42 5.65
CA ALA A 16 -0.51 11.35 5.35
C ALA A 16 -0.73 10.65 3.99
N ALA A 17 -1.90 10.82 3.37
CA ALA A 17 -2.23 10.24 2.07
C ALA A 17 -1.68 11.06 0.88
N GLY A 18 -1.27 12.32 1.10
CA GLY A 18 -0.69 13.18 0.06
C GLY A 18 0.78 12.87 -0.20
N ASP A 19 1.57 12.74 0.87
CA ASP A 19 3.01 12.46 0.80
C ASP A 19 3.32 11.02 0.35
N ALA A 20 2.47 10.05 0.74
CA ALA A 20 2.61 8.67 0.29
C ALA A 20 2.47 8.53 -1.23
N ARG A 21 1.57 9.30 -1.86
CA ARG A 21 1.39 9.29 -3.34
C ARG A 21 2.67 9.74 -4.04
N GLY A 22 3.18 10.92 -3.68
CA GLY A 22 4.42 11.48 -4.23
C GLY A 22 5.63 10.55 -4.13
N ARG A 23 5.71 9.76 -3.04
CA ARG A 23 6.79 8.80 -2.80
C ARG A 23 6.65 7.49 -3.60
N THR A 24 5.47 7.25 -4.19
CA THR A 24 5.13 6.04 -4.95
C THR A 24 4.99 6.27 -6.46
N ASP A 25 5.11 7.51 -6.93
CA ASP A 25 4.92 7.91 -8.33
C ASP A 25 5.91 7.26 -9.33
N GLY A 26 7.02 6.68 -8.85
CA GLY A 26 8.00 5.96 -9.66
C GLY A 26 7.83 4.44 -9.68
N VAL A 27 6.78 3.89 -9.07
CA VAL A 27 6.59 2.44 -8.95
C VAL A 27 6.11 1.87 -10.28
N THR A 28 6.93 1.00 -10.89
CA THR A 28 6.63 0.35 -12.18
C THR A 28 6.12 -1.08 -12.04
N GLU A 29 6.09 -1.62 -10.82
CA GLU A 29 5.62 -2.97 -10.50
C GLU A 29 4.89 -3.01 -9.15
N GLY A 30 4.09 -4.06 -8.91
CA GLY A 30 3.42 -4.24 -7.62
C GLY A 30 4.41 -4.27 -6.45
N THR A 31 4.40 -3.23 -5.62
CA THR A 31 5.38 -3.01 -4.55
C THR A 31 4.65 -2.78 -3.22
N LEU A 32 5.10 -3.45 -2.16
CA LEU A 32 4.66 -3.19 -0.80
C LEU A 32 5.70 -2.30 -0.10
N PHE A 33 5.26 -1.26 0.61
CA PHE A 33 6.10 -0.44 1.46
C PHE A 33 5.74 -0.63 2.93
N TRP A 34 6.75 -0.63 3.79
CA TRP A 34 6.60 -0.56 5.24
C TRP A 34 6.75 0.88 5.72
N ARG A 35 5.87 1.31 6.62
CA ARG A 35 6.00 2.52 7.43
C ARG A 35 5.83 2.15 8.89
N SER A 36 6.76 2.52 9.76
CA SER A 36 6.62 2.31 11.21
C SER A 36 6.24 3.62 11.90
N ALA A 37 5.72 3.55 13.14
CA ALA A 37 5.40 4.76 13.90
C ALA A 37 6.65 5.57 14.28
N GLU A 38 7.82 4.91 14.33
CA GLU A 38 9.10 5.52 14.67
C GLU A 38 9.81 6.12 13.46
N GLN A 39 9.43 5.71 12.25
CA GLN A 39 10.08 6.12 11.00
C GLN A 39 9.01 6.46 9.95
N ASP A 40 8.90 7.77 9.65
CA ASP A 40 7.98 8.30 8.62
C ASP A 40 8.47 8.10 7.18
N THR A 41 9.48 7.24 7.00
CA THR A 41 10.03 6.89 5.69
C THR A 41 9.42 5.58 5.21
N LEU A 42 8.93 5.59 3.96
CA LEU A 42 8.48 4.38 3.27
C LEU A 42 9.69 3.54 2.86
N VAL A 43 9.75 2.31 3.34
CA VAL A 43 10.81 1.35 2.99
C VAL A 43 10.20 0.23 2.15
N PRO A 44 10.70 -0.04 0.92
CA PRO A 44 10.16 -1.12 0.11
C PRO A 44 10.40 -2.49 0.78
N ALA A 45 9.36 -3.30 0.80
CA ALA A 45 9.39 -4.67 1.30
C ALA A 45 10.00 -5.59 0.22
N PRO A 46 10.95 -6.47 0.59
CA PRO A 46 11.41 -7.49 -0.33
C PRO A 46 10.27 -8.41 -0.76
N THR A 47 10.08 -8.58 -2.07
CA THR A 47 9.14 -9.55 -2.63
C THR A 47 9.71 -10.96 -2.46
N LEU A 48 9.04 -11.80 -1.66
CA LEU A 48 9.48 -13.17 -1.42
C LEU A 48 9.08 -14.12 -2.54
N LYS A 49 7.87 -13.91 -3.09
CA LYS A 49 7.33 -14.71 -4.17
C LYS A 49 6.36 -13.89 -5.01
N THR A 50 6.37 -14.13 -6.31
CA THR A 50 5.36 -13.64 -7.25
C THR A 50 4.86 -14.81 -8.09
N ASP A 51 3.56 -15.08 -8.03
CA ASP A 51 2.87 -16.01 -8.92
C ASP A 51 1.95 -15.20 -9.84
N VAL A 52 2.09 -15.40 -11.16
CA VAL A 52 1.27 -14.74 -12.18
C VAL A 52 0.57 -15.80 -13.01
N SER A 53 -0.75 -15.69 -13.11
CA SER A 53 -1.57 -16.50 -14.00
C SER A 53 -2.29 -15.58 -14.99
N ILE A 54 -2.18 -15.88 -16.28
CA ILE A 54 -2.81 -15.09 -17.35
C ILE A 54 -3.66 -16.02 -18.20
N VAL A 55 -4.92 -15.63 -18.39
CA VAL A 55 -5.85 -16.30 -19.31
C VAL A 55 -6.22 -15.33 -20.42
N VAL A 56 -5.98 -15.73 -21.67
CA VAL A 56 -6.27 -14.92 -22.86
C VAL A 56 -7.49 -15.47 -23.57
N THR A 57 -8.45 -14.60 -23.90
CA THR A 57 -9.67 -14.95 -24.63
C THR A 57 -9.95 -13.90 -25.70
N GLY A 58 -9.61 -14.21 -26.94
CA GLY A 58 -9.66 -13.22 -28.03
C GLY A 58 -8.74 -12.04 -27.73
N ILE A 59 -9.31 -10.83 -27.71
CA ILE A 59 -8.58 -9.58 -27.42
C ILE A 59 -8.49 -9.24 -25.93
N VAL A 60 -9.08 -10.07 -25.04
CA VAL A 60 -9.11 -9.80 -23.59
C VAL A 60 -8.10 -10.71 -22.88
N ALA A 61 -7.25 -10.11 -22.06
CA ALA A 61 -6.38 -10.83 -21.12
C ALA A 61 -6.86 -10.60 -19.68
N ARG A 62 -6.98 -11.68 -18.90
CA ARG A 62 -7.25 -11.63 -17.47
C ARG A 62 -6.03 -12.13 -16.72
N ALA A 63 -5.48 -11.29 -15.86
CA ALA A 63 -4.32 -11.63 -15.04
C ALA A 63 -4.73 -11.74 -13.56
N THR A 64 -4.21 -12.77 -12.89
CA THR A 64 -4.22 -12.90 -11.43
C THR A 64 -2.78 -12.83 -10.96
N VAL A 65 -2.47 -11.82 -10.15
CA VAL A 65 -1.14 -11.63 -9.55
C VAL A 65 -1.24 -11.91 -8.06
N ARG A 66 -0.38 -12.80 -7.55
CA ARG A 66 -0.25 -13.08 -6.12
C ARG A 66 1.19 -12.83 -5.70
N GLN A 67 1.38 -11.91 -4.76
CA GLN A 67 2.69 -11.58 -4.21
C GLN A 67 2.72 -11.90 -2.72
N GLU A 68 3.84 -12.45 -2.28
CA GLU A 68 4.10 -12.77 -0.87
C GLU A 68 5.20 -11.85 -0.34
N PHE A 69 4.93 -11.24 0.82
CA PHE A 69 5.83 -10.33 1.51
C PHE A 69 5.90 -10.73 2.99
N THR A 70 6.98 -10.36 3.67
CA THR A 70 7.10 -10.53 5.12
C THR A 70 7.59 -9.25 5.79
N ASN A 71 7.02 -8.94 6.95
CA ASN A 71 7.60 -7.97 7.87
C ASN A 71 8.62 -8.72 8.75
N SER A 72 9.91 -8.53 8.46
CA SER A 72 10.99 -9.16 9.23
C SER A 72 11.29 -8.45 10.56
N SER A 73 10.69 -7.28 10.80
CA SER A 73 10.85 -6.55 12.05
C SER A 73 9.95 -7.11 13.15
N ARG A 74 10.29 -6.82 14.40
CA ARG A 74 9.44 -7.12 15.57
C ARG A 74 8.49 -5.98 15.92
N ALA A 75 8.56 -4.87 15.19
CA ALA A 75 7.76 -3.68 15.41
C ALA A 75 6.46 -3.73 14.59
N TRP A 76 5.44 -3.02 15.05
CA TRP A 76 4.26 -2.78 14.25
C TRP A 76 4.60 -1.89 13.05
N ALA A 77 4.15 -2.30 11.86
CA ALA A 77 4.37 -1.56 10.63
C ALA A 77 3.06 -1.51 9.81
N GLU A 78 2.77 -0.34 9.26
CA GLU A 78 1.76 -0.13 8.22
C GLU A 78 2.32 -0.66 6.89
N GLY A 79 1.55 -1.51 6.22
CA GLY A 79 1.86 -2.01 4.88
C GLY A 79 1.05 -1.25 3.83
N ILE A 80 1.72 -0.54 2.92
CA ILE A 80 1.09 0.20 1.82
C ILE A 80 1.44 -0.51 0.52
N TYR A 81 0.45 -1.14 -0.11
CA TYR A 81 0.63 -1.82 -1.40
C TYR A 81 0.26 -0.90 -2.55
N VAL A 82 1.15 -0.78 -3.53
CA VAL A 82 0.97 0.03 -4.73
C VAL A 82 1.09 -0.87 -5.94
N PHE A 83 0.07 -0.84 -6.80
CA PHE A 83 0.07 -1.50 -8.09
C PHE A 83 -0.18 -0.47 -9.18
N PRO A 84 0.77 -0.26 -10.11
CA PRO A 84 0.57 0.70 -11.20
C PRO A 84 -0.41 0.11 -12.21
N LEU A 85 -1.49 0.85 -12.48
CA LEU A 85 -2.47 0.45 -13.47
C LEU A 85 -2.11 1.09 -14.82
N PRO A 86 -1.82 0.31 -15.87
CA PRO A 86 -1.64 0.87 -17.21
C PRO A 86 -2.96 1.39 -17.77
N GLU A 87 -2.87 2.25 -18.79
CA GLU A 87 -4.01 2.96 -19.38
C GLU A 87 -5.13 2.04 -19.90
N ASP A 88 -4.77 0.85 -20.40
CA ASP A 88 -5.69 -0.12 -20.98
C ASP A 88 -6.16 -1.21 -19.99
N ALA A 89 -5.93 -1.05 -18.68
CA ALA A 89 -6.26 -2.04 -17.67
C ALA A 89 -7.30 -1.56 -16.63
N ALA A 90 -7.91 -2.52 -15.93
CA ALA A 90 -8.85 -2.29 -14.82
C ALA A 90 -8.69 -3.36 -13.72
N VAL A 91 -9.03 -3.01 -12.47
CA VAL A 91 -8.95 -3.87 -11.26
C VAL A 91 -10.22 -3.86 -10.43
#